data_AF-A0A9D9L7B0-F1
#
_entry.id   AF-A0A9D9L7B0-F1
#
_cell.length_a   1.000
_cell.length_b   1.000
_cell.length_c   1.000
_cell.angle_alpha   90.00
_cell.angle_beta   90.00
_cell.angle_gamma   90.00
#
_symmetry.space_group_name_H-M   'P 1'
#
loop_
_entity.id
_entity.type
_entity.pdbx_description
1 polymer ?
#
loop_
_entity_poly.entity_id
_entity_poly.type
_entity_poly.pdbx_seq_one_letter_code
_entity_poly.pdbx_strand_id
1 'polypeptide(L)'
;MDLQNFINNCDSVSCIMSVEKKPDGYGDIRIVTGNQAYIDSIERNSDEAAELAKEKVFVPNSLYTKYFPEDLNFEEFCYRAAVKKEILHTYVQPPRVNFWFNLFFMPVVSDDENMGYCTYTYEITMNADTGLMSNIPLNIASNVLQTCIKLRGATDFKSAIDEVVSDIRKMCNANRCCLMLSDFSAGTCELLSDSHVVEGPLGPIENIIDESFYDIMVTWDDTLAGSDYLMIKNERDMQVLKQRNPVWYESLKQYDMEKLVLFPLRYNGETKGYIWVTDFDDENTITIRETLELTTYFIASEIANYQMVKQLEILSSI
;
A
#
# COMPACT_ATOMS: atom_id res chain seq x y z
N MET A 1 -20.04 -15.56 -22.24
CA MET A 1 -18.68 -16.01 -22.62
C MET A 1 -18.30 -17.22 -21.78
N ASP A 2 -17.63 -18.22 -22.33
CA ASP A 2 -17.12 -19.36 -21.54
C ASP A 2 -15.81 -18.97 -20.83
N LEU A 3 -15.94 -18.53 -19.58
CA LEU A 3 -14.83 -18.05 -18.75
C LEU A 3 -13.84 -19.16 -18.38
N GLN A 4 -14.33 -20.39 -18.22
CA GLN A 4 -13.47 -21.54 -17.89
C GLN A 4 -12.59 -21.90 -19.08
N ASN A 5 -13.18 -21.97 -20.28
CA ASN A 5 -12.40 -22.23 -21.48
C ASN A 5 -11.38 -21.11 -21.72
N PHE A 6 -11.77 -19.85 -21.53
CA PHE A 6 -10.84 -18.72 -21.66
C PHE A 6 -9.63 -18.85 -20.73
N ILE A 7 -9.83 -19.07 -19.43
CA ILE A 7 -8.72 -19.14 -18.47
C ILE A 7 -7.86 -20.39 -18.65
N ASN A 8 -8.44 -21.50 -19.13
CA ASN A 8 -7.70 -22.73 -19.41
C ASN A 8 -6.73 -22.59 -20.60
N ASN A 9 -6.86 -21.54 -21.42
CA ASN A 9 -5.91 -21.22 -22.48
C ASN A 9 -4.77 -20.29 -22.00
N CYS A 10 -4.71 -19.96 -20.71
CA CYS A 10 -3.58 -19.26 -20.09
C CYS A 10 -2.63 -20.28 -19.46
N ASP A 11 -1.36 -20.26 -19.88
CA ASP A 11 -0.31 -21.12 -19.32
C ASP A 11 0.15 -20.67 -17.93
N SER A 12 0.15 -19.36 -17.68
CA SER A 12 0.49 -18.77 -16.37
C SER A 12 -0.56 -19.08 -15.30
N VAL A 13 -0.21 -18.95 -14.03
CA VAL A 13 -1.17 -19.15 -12.93
C VAL A 13 -2.23 -18.06 -12.97
N SER A 14 -3.48 -18.43 -13.29
CA SER A 14 -4.51 -17.44 -13.64
C SER A 14 -5.91 -17.83 -13.16
N CYS A 15 -6.66 -16.83 -12.71
CA CYS A 15 -8.09 -16.97 -12.41
C CYS A 15 -8.91 -15.79 -12.96
N ILE A 16 -10.23 -15.97 -12.98
CA ILE A 16 -11.20 -14.92 -13.28
C ILE A 16 -11.82 -14.42 -11.99
N MET A 17 -11.66 -13.13 -11.75
CA MET A 17 -12.28 -12.41 -10.67
C MET A 17 -13.55 -11.72 -11.17
N SER A 18 -14.62 -11.75 -10.38
CA SER A 18 -15.80 -10.92 -10.60
C SER A 18 -15.90 -9.86 -9.53
N VAL A 19 -16.31 -8.67 -9.93
CA VAL A 19 -16.54 -7.53 -9.03
C VAL A 19 -17.95 -7.01 -9.25
N GLU A 20 -18.76 -7.03 -8.19
CA GLU A 20 -20.09 -6.42 -8.22
C GLU A 20 -19.96 -4.88 -8.30
N LYS A 21 -20.66 -4.24 -9.22
CA LYS A 21 -20.67 -2.79 -9.38
C LYS A 21 -21.66 -2.16 -8.40
N LYS A 22 -21.22 -1.15 -7.66
CA LYS A 22 -22.08 -0.32 -6.81
C LYS A 22 -21.91 1.16 -7.21
N PRO A 23 -22.92 2.03 -6.95
CA PRO A 23 -22.81 3.46 -7.23
C PRO A 23 -21.55 4.10 -6.63
N ASP A 24 -21.19 3.71 -5.40
CA ASP A 24 -20.09 4.29 -4.63
C ASP A 24 -18.86 3.37 -4.52
N GLY A 25 -18.66 2.47 -5.50
CA GLY A 25 -17.49 1.59 -5.54
C GLY A 25 -17.82 0.18 -6.03
N TYR A 26 -17.46 -0.82 -5.23
CA TYR A 26 -17.71 -2.23 -5.52
C TYR A 26 -18.44 -2.94 -4.38
N GLY A 27 -19.07 -4.07 -4.71
CA GLY A 27 -19.71 -4.98 -3.76
C GLY A 27 -18.86 -6.23 -3.54
N ASP A 28 -19.47 -7.41 -3.72
CA ASP A 28 -18.76 -8.68 -3.56
C ASP A 28 -17.67 -8.88 -4.63
N ILE A 29 -16.51 -9.38 -4.19
CA ILE A 29 -15.44 -9.84 -5.07
C ILE A 29 -15.31 -11.37 -4.94
N ARG A 30 -15.36 -12.06 -6.08
CA ARG A 30 -15.40 -13.54 -6.12
C ARG A 30 -14.39 -14.09 -7.10
N ILE A 31 -13.85 -15.26 -6.78
CA ILE A 31 -13.06 -16.05 -7.73
C ILE A 31 -14.05 -16.93 -8.48
N VAL A 32 -14.36 -16.56 -9.73
CA VAL A 32 -15.35 -17.22 -10.57
C VAL A 32 -14.86 -18.60 -10.98
N THR A 33 -13.63 -18.66 -11.48
CA THR A 33 -12.95 -19.87 -11.94
C THR A 33 -11.44 -19.64 -11.99
N GLY A 34 -10.65 -20.72 -11.93
CA GLY A 34 -9.21 -20.72 -12.15
C GLY A 34 -8.81 -21.74 -13.22
N ASN A 35 -7.64 -21.55 -13.82
CA ASN A 35 -6.99 -22.63 -14.56
C ASN A 35 -6.42 -23.68 -13.60
N GLN A 36 -5.96 -24.81 -14.13
CA GLN A 36 -5.47 -25.90 -13.29
C GLN A 36 -4.31 -25.47 -12.38
N ALA A 37 -3.40 -24.65 -12.89
CA ALA A 37 -2.26 -24.15 -12.11
C ALA A 37 -2.73 -23.29 -10.91
N TYR A 38 -3.75 -22.44 -11.10
CA TYR A 38 -4.33 -21.65 -10.00
C TYR A 38 -5.04 -22.53 -8.98
N ILE A 39 -5.84 -23.50 -9.43
CA ILE A 39 -6.53 -24.43 -8.53
C ILE A 39 -5.50 -25.23 -7.71
N ASP A 40 -4.46 -25.75 -8.38
CA ASP A 40 -3.37 -26.46 -7.74
C ASP A 40 -2.68 -25.59 -6.67
N SER A 41 -2.50 -24.28 -6.92
CA SER A 41 -1.90 -23.34 -5.96
C SER A 41 -2.72 -23.16 -4.67
N ILE A 42 -4.03 -23.43 -4.69
CA ILE A 42 -4.90 -23.40 -3.51
C ILE A 42 -4.95 -24.77 -2.82
N GLU A 43 -5.05 -25.84 -3.62
CA GLU A 43 -5.36 -27.18 -3.11
C GLU A 43 -4.13 -28.00 -2.72
N ARG A 44 -2.94 -27.70 -3.25
CA ARG A 44 -1.72 -28.46 -2.95
C ARG A 44 -0.94 -27.83 -1.81
N ASN A 45 -0.79 -28.57 -0.71
CA ASN A 45 0.01 -28.19 0.46
C ASN A 45 1.55 -28.14 0.20
N SER A 46 2.03 -28.12 -1.04
CA SER A 46 3.47 -28.18 -1.36
C SER A 46 4.09 -26.84 -1.75
N ASP A 47 3.28 -25.84 -2.09
CA ASP A 47 3.76 -24.55 -2.58
C ASP A 47 3.61 -23.50 -1.48
N GLU A 48 4.61 -22.63 -1.32
CA GLU A 48 4.61 -21.57 -0.29
C GLU A 48 3.41 -20.62 -0.45
N ALA A 49 2.89 -20.46 -1.68
CA ALA A 49 1.65 -19.73 -1.95
C ALA A 49 0.39 -20.43 -1.40
N ALA A 50 0.38 -21.76 -1.33
CA ALA A 50 -0.75 -22.51 -0.81
C ALA A 50 -0.91 -22.33 0.69
N GLU A 51 0.16 -22.03 1.45
CA GLU A 51 0.07 -21.72 2.88
C GLU A 51 -0.79 -20.48 3.16
N LEU A 52 -0.89 -19.56 2.20
CA LEU A 52 -1.69 -18.34 2.32
C LEU A 52 -3.20 -18.60 2.28
N ALA A 53 -3.63 -19.71 1.68
CA ALA A 53 -5.04 -20.04 1.53
C ALA A 53 -5.61 -20.62 2.83
N LYS A 54 -6.63 -19.97 3.40
CA LYS A 54 -7.39 -20.43 4.58
C LYS A 54 -8.10 -21.76 4.32
N GLU A 55 -8.71 -21.89 3.14
CA GLU A 55 -9.36 -23.12 2.69
C GLU A 55 -8.54 -23.79 1.58
N LYS A 56 -8.47 -25.13 1.64
CA LYS A 56 -7.64 -25.96 0.74
C LYS A 56 -8.44 -26.67 -0.36
N VAL A 57 -9.70 -26.31 -0.53
CA VAL A 57 -10.56 -26.88 -1.57
C VAL A 57 -11.18 -25.74 -2.36
N PHE A 58 -10.86 -25.67 -3.64
CA PHE A 58 -11.37 -24.61 -4.49
C PHE A 58 -12.82 -24.89 -4.87
N VAL A 59 -13.67 -23.91 -4.56
CA VAL A 59 -15.09 -23.87 -4.92
C VAL A 59 -15.31 -22.66 -5.84
N PRO A 60 -15.67 -22.87 -7.12
CA PRO A 60 -15.97 -21.81 -8.06
C PRO A 60 -17.02 -20.82 -7.55
N ASN A 61 -16.91 -19.56 -8.00
CA ASN A 61 -17.80 -18.45 -7.66
C ASN A 61 -17.94 -18.15 -6.15
N SER A 62 -16.91 -18.46 -5.38
CA SER A 62 -16.83 -18.14 -3.95
C SER A 62 -16.24 -16.76 -3.72
N LEU A 63 -16.61 -16.12 -2.60
CA LEU A 63 -15.92 -14.91 -2.13
C LEU A 63 -14.42 -15.16 -2.02
N TYR A 64 -13.60 -14.24 -2.49
CA TYR A 64 -12.14 -14.43 -2.44
C TYR A 64 -11.63 -14.48 -0.99
N THR A 65 -12.30 -13.78 -0.06
CA THR A 65 -11.98 -13.74 1.37
C THR A 65 -12.11 -15.09 2.08
N LYS A 66 -12.75 -16.06 1.43
CA LYS A 66 -12.80 -17.47 1.82
C LYS A 66 -11.40 -18.11 1.79
N TYR A 67 -10.57 -17.69 0.85
CA TYR A 67 -9.20 -18.21 0.69
C TYR A 67 -8.18 -17.23 1.25
N PHE A 68 -8.33 -15.94 0.98
CA PHE A 68 -7.34 -14.93 1.35
C PHE A 68 -7.89 -13.95 2.41
N PRO A 69 -7.04 -13.25 3.18
CA PRO A 69 -7.50 -12.15 4.02
C PRO A 69 -8.04 -10.99 3.17
N GLU A 70 -8.87 -10.15 3.79
CA GLU A 70 -9.36 -8.94 3.13
C GLU A 70 -8.21 -7.93 2.97
N ASP A 71 -7.98 -7.48 1.73
CA ASP A 71 -6.89 -6.57 1.38
C ASP A 71 -7.43 -5.47 0.46
N LEU A 72 -7.51 -4.24 0.98
CA LEU A 72 -8.08 -3.09 0.27
C LEU A 72 -7.30 -2.76 -1.02
N ASN A 73 -5.99 -3.02 -1.04
CA ASN A 73 -5.17 -2.77 -2.22
C ASN A 73 -5.51 -3.79 -3.31
N PHE A 74 -5.58 -5.07 -2.95
CA PHE A 74 -6.00 -6.12 -3.88
C PHE A 74 -7.41 -5.86 -4.44
N GLU A 75 -8.37 -5.53 -3.58
CA GLU A 75 -9.75 -5.24 -3.98
C GLU A 75 -9.83 -4.04 -4.92
N GLU A 76 -9.00 -3.02 -4.69
CA GLU A 76 -8.94 -1.85 -5.57
C GLU A 76 -8.40 -2.19 -6.97
N PHE A 77 -7.36 -3.03 -7.04
CA PHE A 77 -6.85 -3.52 -8.33
C PHE A 77 -7.92 -4.32 -9.09
N CYS A 78 -8.65 -5.19 -8.39
CA CYS A 78 -9.79 -5.89 -8.98
C CYS A 78 -10.84 -4.91 -9.50
N TYR A 79 -11.23 -3.91 -8.71
CA TYR A 79 -12.24 -2.92 -9.12
C TYR A 79 -11.82 -2.13 -10.35
N ARG A 80 -10.60 -1.59 -10.36
CA ARG A 80 -10.09 -0.80 -11.48
C ARG A 80 -9.98 -1.64 -12.76
N ALA A 81 -9.48 -2.87 -12.67
CA ALA A 81 -9.42 -3.74 -13.84
C ALA A 81 -10.82 -4.18 -14.32
N ALA A 82 -11.65 -4.70 -13.41
CA ALA A 82 -12.92 -5.31 -13.77
C ALA A 82 -13.99 -4.28 -14.16
N VAL A 83 -14.02 -3.13 -13.48
CA VAL A 83 -15.06 -2.11 -13.63
C VAL A 83 -14.57 -0.89 -14.42
N LYS A 84 -13.41 -0.32 -14.08
CA LYS A 84 -12.84 0.84 -14.81
C LYS A 84 -12.16 0.45 -16.12
N LYS A 85 -11.98 -0.86 -16.37
CA LYS A 85 -11.41 -1.43 -17.61
C LYS A 85 -9.95 -1.03 -17.85
N GLU A 86 -9.20 -0.88 -16.77
CA GLU A 86 -7.78 -0.58 -16.80
C GLU A 86 -6.95 -1.87 -16.84
N ILE A 87 -5.85 -1.87 -17.60
CA ILE A 87 -4.86 -2.96 -17.54
C ILE A 87 -3.87 -2.57 -16.45
N LEU A 88 -3.70 -3.45 -15.46
CA LEU A 88 -2.84 -3.19 -14.32
C LEU A 88 -1.73 -4.23 -14.23
N HIS A 89 -0.56 -3.75 -13.84
CA HIS A 89 0.60 -4.55 -13.50
C HIS A 89 1.18 -4.03 -12.18
N THR A 90 1.58 -4.93 -11.29
CA THR A 90 2.30 -4.56 -10.08
C THR A 90 3.26 -5.67 -9.67
N TYR A 91 4.41 -5.28 -9.14
CA TYR A 91 5.43 -6.20 -8.62
C TYR A 91 5.63 -5.93 -7.14
N VAL A 92 5.19 -6.85 -6.28
CA VAL A 92 5.11 -6.62 -4.83
C VAL A 92 5.62 -7.81 -4.05
N GLN A 93 6.24 -7.56 -2.89
CA GLN A 93 6.54 -8.60 -1.90
C GLN A 93 5.72 -8.31 -0.65
N PRO A 94 4.59 -9.00 -0.45
CA PRO A 94 3.84 -8.86 0.79
C PRO A 94 4.72 -9.25 1.98
N PRO A 95 4.77 -8.45 3.06
CA PRO A 95 5.53 -8.71 4.28
C PRO A 95 5.37 -10.10 4.91
N ARG A 96 4.25 -10.78 4.63
CA ARG A 96 3.93 -12.12 5.14
C ARG A 96 4.65 -13.24 4.40
N VAL A 97 5.34 -12.95 3.30
CA VAL A 97 6.00 -13.95 2.45
C VAL A 97 7.42 -13.55 2.06
N ASN A 98 8.25 -14.55 1.80
CA ASN A 98 9.64 -14.36 1.40
C ASN A 98 9.86 -14.42 -0.12
N PHE A 99 8.78 -14.22 -0.89
CA PHE A 99 8.81 -14.25 -2.35
C PHE A 99 8.01 -13.08 -2.93
N TRP A 100 8.37 -12.70 -4.15
CA TRP A 100 7.80 -11.58 -4.87
C TRP A 100 6.73 -12.06 -5.85
N PHE A 101 5.63 -11.32 -5.91
CA PHE A 101 4.58 -11.50 -6.89
C PHE A 101 4.72 -10.51 -8.04
N ASN A 102 4.75 -11.03 -9.27
CA ASN A 102 4.53 -10.28 -10.49
C ASN A 102 3.06 -10.47 -10.90
N LEU A 103 2.24 -9.43 -10.71
CA LEU A 103 0.79 -9.49 -10.85
C LEU A 103 0.34 -8.75 -12.10
N PHE A 104 -0.60 -9.36 -12.82
CA PHE A 104 -1.28 -8.76 -13.96
C PHE A 104 -2.80 -8.88 -13.80
N PHE A 105 -3.48 -7.77 -14.06
CA PHE A 105 -4.94 -7.72 -14.11
C PHE A 105 -5.37 -7.19 -15.47
N MET A 106 -6.06 -8.02 -16.25
CA MET A 106 -6.60 -7.63 -17.55
C MET A 106 -8.13 -7.63 -17.50
N PRO A 107 -8.81 -6.57 -17.97
CA PRO A 107 -10.26 -6.53 -18.05
C PRO A 107 -10.80 -7.63 -18.94
N VAL A 108 -11.90 -8.25 -18.50
CA VAL A 108 -12.63 -9.27 -19.23
C VAL A 108 -14.03 -8.74 -19.51
N VAL A 109 -14.55 -9.05 -20.71
CA VAL A 109 -15.90 -8.64 -21.10
C VAL A 109 -16.92 -9.30 -20.17
N SER A 110 -17.87 -8.50 -19.69
CA SER A 110 -18.98 -8.97 -18.87
C SER A 110 -20.25 -8.97 -19.70
N ASP A 111 -21.01 -10.06 -19.61
CA ASP A 111 -22.36 -10.16 -20.18
C ASP A 111 -23.42 -9.62 -19.19
N ASP A 112 -23.02 -9.25 -17.97
CA ASP A 112 -23.87 -8.69 -16.92
C ASP A 112 -23.52 -7.22 -16.66
N GLU A 113 -24.50 -6.33 -16.79
CA GLU A 113 -24.36 -4.89 -16.59
C GLU A 113 -23.93 -4.53 -15.17
N ASN A 114 -24.30 -5.33 -14.17
CA ASN A 114 -23.98 -5.09 -12.76
C ASN A 114 -22.67 -5.76 -12.31
N MET A 115 -22.03 -6.55 -13.17
CA MET A 115 -20.77 -7.22 -12.86
C MET A 115 -19.64 -6.75 -13.77
N GLY A 116 -18.46 -6.60 -13.19
CA GLY A 116 -17.19 -6.51 -13.91
C GLY A 116 -16.43 -7.82 -13.79
N TYR A 117 -15.66 -8.18 -14.81
CA TYR A 117 -14.70 -9.29 -14.74
C TYR A 117 -13.30 -8.81 -15.08
N CYS A 118 -12.30 -9.40 -14.44
CA CYS A 118 -10.91 -9.30 -14.82
C CYS A 118 -10.20 -10.64 -14.63
N THR A 119 -9.07 -10.82 -15.31
CA THR A 119 -8.10 -11.84 -14.95
C THR A 119 -7.33 -11.39 -13.72
N TYR A 120 -6.92 -12.35 -12.91
CA TYR A 120 -5.84 -12.22 -11.93
C TYR A 120 -4.81 -13.28 -12.28
N THR A 121 -3.67 -12.82 -12.80
CA THR A 121 -2.56 -13.68 -13.22
C THR A 121 -1.34 -13.31 -12.42
N TYR A 122 -0.59 -14.31 -11.97
CA TYR A 122 0.62 -14.05 -11.20
C TYR A 122 1.76 -15.01 -11.53
N GLU A 123 2.97 -14.50 -11.31
CA GLU A 123 4.21 -15.27 -11.28
C GLU A 123 4.92 -15.00 -9.96
N ILE A 124 5.58 -16.03 -9.42
CA ILE A 124 6.32 -15.94 -8.16
C ILE A 124 7.81 -16.00 -8.44
N THR A 125 8.56 -15.10 -7.81
CA THR A 125 10.03 -15.08 -7.86
C THR A 125 10.61 -15.05 -6.46
N MET A 126 11.63 -15.87 -6.18
CA MET A 126 12.25 -15.95 -4.85
C MET A 126 13.14 -14.74 -4.52
N ASN A 127 13.63 -14.05 -5.54
CA ASN A 127 14.48 -12.88 -5.40
C ASN A 127 13.86 -11.73 -6.19
N ALA A 128 14.07 -10.51 -5.69
CA ALA A 128 13.68 -9.29 -6.37
C ALA A 128 14.25 -9.23 -7.79
N ASP A 129 13.36 -9.07 -8.78
CA ASP A 129 13.74 -8.77 -10.16
C ASP A 129 13.85 -7.25 -10.34
N THR A 130 15.08 -6.77 -10.38
CA THR A 130 15.36 -5.34 -10.55
C THR A 130 14.82 -4.77 -11.86
N GLY A 131 14.66 -5.59 -12.90
CA GLY A 131 14.11 -5.17 -14.18
C GLY A 131 12.61 -4.89 -14.10
N LEU A 132 11.86 -5.76 -13.41
CA LEU A 132 10.42 -5.55 -13.15
C LEU A 132 10.17 -4.36 -12.23
N MET A 133 11.05 -4.14 -11.25
CA MET A 133 11.04 -2.95 -10.39
C MET A 133 11.35 -1.64 -11.14
N SER A 134 12.02 -1.71 -12.30
CA SER A 134 12.49 -0.53 -13.04
C SER A 134 11.48 0.02 -14.06
N ASN A 135 10.32 -0.63 -14.23
CA ASN A 135 9.24 -0.15 -15.12
C ASN A 135 8.43 0.98 -14.46
N ILE A 136 9.13 2.06 -14.11
CA ILE A 136 8.58 3.22 -13.43
C ILE A 136 8.35 4.33 -14.47
N PRO A 137 7.18 5.01 -14.47
CA PRO A 137 6.97 6.19 -15.31
C PRO A 137 8.10 7.21 -15.15
N LEU A 138 8.56 7.79 -16.27
CA LEU A 138 9.76 8.66 -16.28
C LEU A 138 9.65 9.87 -15.33
N ASN A 139 8.44 10.41 -15.16
CA ASN A 139 8.16 11.48 -14.20
C ASN A 139 8.38 11.02 -12.75
N ILE A 140 7.90 9.84 -12.39
CA ILE A 140 8.08 9.28 -11.04
C ILE A 140 9.57 8.97 -10.79
N ALA A 141 10.25 8.35 -11.76
CA ALA A 141 11.68 8.08 -11.67
C ALA A 141 12.50 9.37 -11.46
N SER A 142 12.16 10.45 -12.19
CA SER A 142 12.81 11.76 -12.05
C SER A 142 12.60 12.34 -10.64
N ASN A 143 11.40 12.22 -10.08
CA ASN A 143 11.07 12.74 -8.74
C ASN A 143 11.78 11.96 -7.63
N VAL A 144 11.85 10.62 -7.76
CA VAL A 144 12.60 9.75 -6.84
C VAL A 144 14.09 10.09 -6.89
N LEU A 145 14.66 10.31 -8.09
CA LEU A 145 16.05 10.73 -8.25
C LEU A 145 16.31 12.10 -7.61
N GLN A 146 15.42 13.08 -7.80
CA GLN A 146 15.53 14.38 -7.13
C GLN A 146 15.50 14.25 -5.61
N THR A 147 14.60 13.41 -5.08
CA THR A 147 14.53 13.07 -3.65
C THR A 147 15.87 12.53 -3.16
N CYS A 148 16.45 11.55 -3.86
CA CYS A 148 17.74 10.96 -3.51
C CYS A 148 18.88 12.00 -3.54
N ILE A 149 18.90 12.89 -4.53
CA ILE A 149 19.92 13.95 -4.64
C ILE A 149 19.82 14.93 -3.48
N LYS A 150 18.60 15.35 -3.12
CA LYS A 150 18.36 16.25 -1.99
C LYS A 150 18.83 15.65 -0.67
N LEU A 151 18.46 14.41 -0.40
CA LEU A 151 18.84 13.70 0.82
C LEU A 151 20.37 13.53 0.92
N ARG A 152 21.01 13.07 -0.17
CA ARG A 152 22.46 12.79 -0.16
C ARG A 152 23.35 14.04 -0.15
N GLY A 153 22.86 15.15 -0.72
CA GLY A 153 23.59 16.42 -0.79
C GLY A 153 23.37 17.33 0.42
N ALA A 154 22.50 16.92 1.35
CA ALA A 154 22.12 17.75 2.49
C ALA A 154 23.22 17.83 3.54
N THR A 155 23.57 19.06 3.91
CA THR A 155 24.37 19.32 5.13
C THR A 155 23.48 19.41 6.37
N ASP A 156 22.20 19.71 6.17
CA ASP A 156 21.16 19.68 7.20
C ASP A 156 20.10 18.66 6.80
N PHE A 157 20.14 17.50 7.47
CA PHE A 157 19.22 16.40 7.25
C PHE A 157 17.76 16.81 7.46
N LYS A 158 17.46 17.63 8.47
CA LYS A 158 16.07 17.99 8.80
C LYS A 158 15.47 18.87 7.71
N SER A 159 16.21 19.90 7.29
CA SER A 159 15.79 20.76 6.17
C SER A 159 15.58 19.98 4.87
N ALA A 160 16.42 18.97 4.60
CA ALA A 160 16.24 18.14 3.41
C ALA A 160 15.02 17.23 3.47
N ILE A 161 14.72 16.66 4.64
CA ILE A 161 13.48 15.92 4.86
C ILE A 161 12.26 16.83 4.69
N ASP A 162 12.29 18.04 5.24
CA ASP A 162 11.20 19.02 5.09
C ASP A 162 10.92 19.37 3.62
N GLU A 163 11.97 19.54 2.82
CA GLU A 163 11.83 19.74 1.38
C GLU A 163 11.21 18.52 0.68
N VAL A 164 11.67 17.31 1.00
CA VAL A 164 11.17 16.06 0.40
C VAL A 164 9.70 15.84 0.74
N VAL A 165 9.31 16.02 2.01
CA VAL A 165 7.90 15.90 2.45
C VAL A 165 7.02 16.95 1.78
N SER A 166 7.53 18.17 1.59
CA SER A 166 6.86 19.23 0.84
C SER A 166 6.67 18.90 -0.64
N ASP A 167 7.68 18.32 -1.29
CA ASP A 167 7.59 17.89 -2.68
C ASP A 167 6.59 16.75 -2.86
N ILE A 168 6.63 15.74 -1.99
CA ILE A 168 5.65 14.64 -1.96
C ILE A 168 4.24 15.21 -1.84
N ARG A 169 3.98 16.11 -0.88
CA ARG A 169 2.66 16.73 -0.71
C ARG A 169 2.18 17.40 -2.00
N LYS A 170 3.02 18.21 -2.63
CA LYS A 170 2.68 18.93 -3.87
C LYS A 170 2.44 17.98 -5.04
N MET A 171 3.26 16.94 -5.17
CA MET A 171 3.11 15.92 -6.20
C MET A 171 1.79 15.16 -6.06
N CYS A 172 1.38 14.90 -4.82
CA CYS A 172 0.12 14.23 -4.50
C CYS A 172 -1.10 15.16 -4.61
N ASN A 173 -0.90 16.45 -4.85
CA ASN A 173 -1.92 17.50 -4.71
C ASN A 173 -2.70 17.37 -3.39
N ALA A 174 -1.97 17.12 -2.31
CA ALA A 174 -2.54 16.81 -1.00
C ALA A 174 -2.58 18.03 -0.08
N ASN A 175 -3.54 18.04 0.84
CA ASN A 175 -3.60 19.05 1.88
C ASN A 175 -2.42 18.94 2.84
N ARG A 176 -2.01 17.72 3.19
CA ARG A 176 -0.96 17.47 4.17
C ARG A 176 -0.13 16.23 3.85
N CYS A 177 1.15 16.27 4.19
CA CYS A 177 2.06 15.14 4.21
C CYS A 177 2.89 15.20 5.49
N CYS A 178 2.95 14.12 6.25
CA CYS A 178 3.65 14.05 7.52
C CYS A 178 4.61 12.87 7.54
N LEU A 179 5.76 13.05 8.16
CA LEU A 179 6.74 11.99 8.40
C LEU A 179 7.05 11.93 9.89
N MET A 180 6.79 10.76 10.48
CA MET A 180 7.01 10.49 11.89
C MET A 180 8.00 9.34 12.05
N LEU A 181 8.87 9.46 13.04
CA LEU A 181 9.76 8.41 13.49
C LEU A 181 9.20 7.76 14.76
N SER A 182 9.46 6.47 14.91
CA SER A 182 9.13 5.73 16.13
C SER A 182 10.38 5.22 16.82
N ASP A 183 10.41 5.34 18.14
CA ASP A 183 11.32 4.62 19.01
C ASP A 183 10.49 3.61 19.81
N PHE A 184 10.39 2.41 19.26
CA PHE A 184 9.65 1.31 19.90
C PHE A 184 10.29 0.84 21.22
N SER A 185 11.58 1.12 21.44
CA SER A 185 12.27 0.76 22.68
C SER A 185 11.96 1.73 23.81
N ALA A 186 11.86 3.03 23.50
CA ALA A 186 11.51 4.08 24.43
C ALA A 186 9.99 4.26 24.59
N GLY A 187 9.19 3.71 23.67
CA GLY A 187 7.74 3.90 23.67
C GLY A 187 7.33 5.31 23.23
N THR A 188 8.08 5.90 22.30
CA THR A 188 7.88 7.30 21.88
C THR A 188 7.83 7.45 20.37
N CYS A 189 7.18 8.50 19.88
CA CYS A 189 7.23 8.91 18.48
C CYS A 189 7.58 10.39 18.35
N GLU A 190 8.24 10.75 17.28
CA GLU A 190 8.63 12.13 16.96
C GLU A 190 8.18 12.48 15.55
N LEU A 191 7.45 13.58 15.40
CA LEU A 191 7.18 14.16 14.10
C LEU A 191 8.46 14.81 13.56
N LEU A 192 9.02 14.22 12.51
CA LEU A 192 10.24 14.73 11.89
C LEU A 192 9.94 15.89 10.96
N SER A 193 8.82 15.81 10.24
CA SER A 193 8.41 16.81 9.26
C SER A 193 6.90 16.81 9.03
N ASP A 194 6.36 18.01 8.79
CA ASP A 194 4.96 18.26 8.44
C ASP A 194 4.88 19.34 7.36
N SER A 195 4.38 18.95 6.19
CA SER A 195 4.03 19.87 5.13
C SER A 195 2.51 19.95 5.01
N HIS A 196 1.96 21.16 5.05
CA HIS A 196 0.54 21.40 4.88
C HIS A 196 0.26 22.66 4.04
N VAL A 197 -0.96 22.79 3.53
CA VAL A 197 -1.46 24.05 2.96
C VAL A 197 -1.75 25.02 4.11
N VAL A 198 -1.24 26.26 4.03
CA VAL A 198 -1.33 27.28 5.09
C VAL A 198 -2.77 27.63 5.49
N GLU A 199 -3.71 27.54 4.57
CA GLU A 199 -5.15 27.77 4.79
C GLU A 199 -5.96 26.45 4.80
N GLY A 200 -5.31 25.33 5.15
CA GLY A 200 -5.96 24.03 5.23
C GLY A 200 -6.97 23.92 6.38
N PRO A 201 -7.93 22.98 6.30
CA PRO A 201 -8.92 22.75 7.35
C PRO A 201 -8.30 22.21 8.65
N LEU A 202 -7.12 21.60 8.54
CA LEU A 202 -6.38 20.99 9.65
C LEU A 202 -5.46 22.02 10.29
N GLY A 203 -5.62 22.22 11.61
CA GLY A 203 -4.71 23.05 12.41
C GLY A 203 -3.29 22.45 12.55
N PRO A 204 -2.44 23.05 13.40
CA PRO A 204 -1.09 22.56 13.68
C PRO A 204 -1.14 21.10 14.16
N ILE A 205 -0.34 20.22 13.56
CA ILE A 205 -0.35 18.79 13.92
C ILE A 205 0.30 18.53 15.26
N GLU A 206 1.07 19.48 15.76
CA GLU A 206 1.62 19.48 17.12
C GLU A 206 0.51 19.50 18.18
N ASN A 207 -0.72 19.91 17.82
CA ASN A 207 -1.89 19.80 18.69
C ASN A 207 -2.60 18.43 18.58
N ILE A 208 -2.15 17.58 17.66
CA ILE A 208 -2.72 16.26 17.35
C ILE A 208 -1.78 15.16 17.88
N ILE A 209 -0.47 15.35 17.69
CA ILE A 209 0.57 14.42 18.12
C ILE A 209 1.01 14.83 19.53
N ASP A 210 0.28 14.32 20.53
CA ASP A 210 0.64 14.43 21.95
C ASP A 210 1.35 13.17 22.46
N GLU A 211 1.65 13.12 23.77
CA GLU A 211 2.30 11.97 24.39
C GLU A 211 1.50 10.66 24.25
N SER A 212 0.18 10.74 24.06
CA SER A 212 -0.69 9.58 23.85
C SER A 212 -0.76 9.11 22.40
N PHE A 213 -0.23 9.90 21.45
CA PHE A 213 -0.27 9.55 20.03
C PHE A 213 0.54 8.28 19.71
N TYR A 214 1.55 7.97 20.50
CA TYR A 214 2.31 6.72 20.37
C TYR A 214 1.39 5.49 20.48
N ASP A 215 0.41 5.52 21.39
CA ASP A 215 -0.54 4.42 21.59
C ASP A 215 -1.46 4.21 20.38
N ILE A 216 -1.72 5.26 19.60
CA ILE A 216 -2.44 5.16 18.33
C ILE A 216 -1.49 4.62 17.25
N MET A 217 -0.30 5.21 17.12
CA MET A 217 0.68 4.85 16.09
C MET A 217 1.09 3.38 16.17
N VAL A 218 1.29 2.82 17.37
CA VAL A 218 1.71 1.42 17.53
C VAL A 218 0.68 0.43 16.97
N THR A 219 -0.60 0.83 16.88
CA THR A 219 -1.66 0.00 16.30
C THR A 219 -1.68 0.00 14.76
N TRP A 220 -0.88 0.86 14.11
CA TRP A 220 -0.89 1.00 12.65
C TRP A 220 -0.32 -0.22 11.93
N ASP A 221 0.72 -0.87 12.47
CA ASP A 221 1.29 -2.07 11.84
C ASP A 221 0.29 -3.24 11.85
N ASP A 222 -0.44 -3.41 12.97
CA ASP A 222 -1.55 -4.36 13.07
C ASP A 222 -2.68 -4.01 12.09
N THR A 223 -2.96 -2.72 11.90
CA THR A 223 -4.00 -2.24 10.98
C THR A 223 -3.63 -2.49 9.53
N LEU A 224 -2.36 -2.26 9.17
CA LEU A 224 -1.79 -2.58 7.86
C LEU A 224 -1.89 -4.07 7.58
N ALA A 225 -1.90 -4.91 8.63
CA ALA A 225 -2.08 -6.35 8.52
C ALA A 225 -1.14 -6.94 7.45
N GLY A 226 0.13 -6.56 7.47
CA GLY A 226 1.13 -7.04 6.52
C GLY A 226 0.93 -6.59 5.07
N SER A 227 0.17 -5.53 4.79
CA SER A 227 0.22 -4.78 3.53
C SER A 227 1.35 -3.73 3.56
N ASP A 228 1.83 -3.31 2.39
CA ASP A 228 2.91 -2.31 2.27
C ASP A 228 2.42 -0.87 2.46
N TYR A 229 1.12 -0.65 2.35
CA TYR A 229 0.48 0.64 2.61
C TYR A 229 -1.00 0.46 2.90
N LEU A 230 -1.61 1.47 3.53
CA LEU A 230 -3.05 1.59 3.68
C LEU A 230 -3.52 2.82 2.90
N MET A 231 -4.62 2.68 2.17
CA MET A 231 -5.24 3.78 1.44
C MET A 231 -6.74 3.81 1.74
N ILE A 232 -7.18 4.93 2.32
CA ILE A 232 -8.57 5.26 2.60
C ILE A 232 -8.95 6.37 1.63
N LYS A 233 -9.91 6.12 0.75
CA LYS A 233 -10.35 7.10 -0.26
C LYS A 233 -11.85 7.40 -0.21
N ASN A 234 -12.61 6.58 0.52
CA ASN A 234 -14.05 6.74 0.65
C ASN A 234 -14.56 6.19 1.99
N GLU A 235 -15.86 6.38 2.23
CA GLU A 235 -16.50 5.94 3.47
C GLU A 235 -16.50 4.41 3.64
N ARG A 236 -16.49 3.61 2.58
CA ARG A 236 -16.38 2.15 2.69
C ARG A 236 -15.03 1.76 3.30
N ASP A 237 -13.94 2.31 2.80
CA ASP A 237 -12.60 2.05 3.35
C ASP A 237 -12.51 2.51 4.80
N MET A 238 -13.14 3.63 5.12
CA MET A 238 -13.23 4.15 6.48
C MET A 238 -14.03 3.22 7.42
N GLN A 239 -15.08 2.57 6.94
CA GLN A 239 -15.81 1.54 7.71
C GLN A 239 -14.97 0.29 7.94
N VAL A 240 -14.13 -0.12 6.98
CA VAL A 240 -13.16 -1.21 7.19
C VAL A 240 -12.14 -0.82 8.26
N LEU A 241 -11.62 0.41 8.23
CA LEU A 241 -10.77 0.92 9.30
C LEU A 241 -11.49 0.86 10.66
N LYS A 242 -12.74 1.31 10.75
CA LYS A 242 -13.51 1.28 12.00
C LYS A 242 -13.60 -0.12 12.62
N GLN A 243 -13.74 -1.14 11.78
CA GLN A 243 -13.82 -2.53 12.25
C GLN A 243 -12.46 -3.05 12.73
N ARG A 244 -11.37 -2.68 12.05
CA ARG A 244 -10.01 -3.14 12.37
C ARG A 244 -9.37 -2.35 13.53
N ASN A 245 -9.57 -1.04 13.54
CA ASN A 245 -8.96 -0.11 14.45
C ASN A 245 -9.92 1.06 14.75
N PRO A 246 -10.88 0.87 15.68
CA PRO A 246 -11.85 1.90 16.02
C PRO A 246 -11.19 3.13 16.65
N VAL A 247 -10.08 2.98 17.37
CA VAL A 247 -9.36 4.10 18.00
C VAL A 247 -8.81 5.03 16.93
N TRP A 248 -8.13 4.47 15.92
CA TRP A 248 -7.61 5.27 14.82
C TRP A 248 -8.71 5.88 13.97
N TYR A 249 -9.80 5.14 13.69
CA TYR A 249 -10.99 5.67 13.02
C TYR A 249 -11.54 6.93 13.72
N GLU A 250 -11.74 6.87 15.05
CA GLU A 250 -12.28 8.02 15.79
C GLU A 250 -11.32 9.21 15.74
N SER A 251 -10.00 8.97 15.79
CA SER A 251 -9.02 10.05 15.63
C SER A 251 -9.10 10.70 14.25
N LEU A 252 -9.25 9.94 13.17
CA LEU A 252 -9.39 10.51 11.82
C LEU A 252 -10.68 11.33 11.70
N LYS A 253 -11.80 10.81 12.24
CA LYS A 253 -13.09 11.53 12.23
C LYS A 253 -13.08 12.80 13.09
N GLN A 254 -12.36 12.81 14.21
CA GLN A 254 -12.22 14.00 15.06
C GLN A 254 -11.59 15.18 14.30
N TYR A 255 -10.71 14.90 13.34
CA TYR A 255 -10.01 15.90 12.54
C TYR A 255 -10.59 16.07 11.13
N ASP A 256 -11.78 15.51 10.86
CA ASP A 256 -12.46 15.59 9.56
C ASP A 256 -11.59 15.08 8.39
N MET A 257 -10.74 14.08 8.66
CA MET A 257 -9.90 13.45 7.64
C MET A 257 -10.73 12.41 6.88
N GLU A 258 -10.97 12.66 5.60
CA GLU A 258 -11.75 11.77 4.75
C GLU A 258 -10.88 10.79 3.96
N LYS A 259 -9.67 11.22 3.58
CA LYS A 259 -8.75 10.44 2.76
C LYS A 259 -7.36 10.38 3.36
N LEU A 260 -6.74 9.21 3.28
CA LEU A 260 -5.44 8.93 3.86
C LEU A 260 -4.68 7.92 3.00
N VAL A 261 -3.39 8.17 2.76
CA VAL A 261 -2.43 7.12 2.36
C VAL A 261 -1.36 7.04 3.43
N LEU A 262 -1.14 5.85 4.00
CA LEU A 262 -0.12 5.58 5.02
C LEU A 262 0.88 4.55 4.49
N PHE A 263 2.17 4.86 4.58
CA PHE A 263 3.26 3.93 4.33
C PHE A 263 4.15 3.77 5.58
N PRO A 264 4.48 2.53 6.00
CA PRO A 264 5.52 2.27 6.97
C PRO A 264 6.91 2.51 6.36
N LEU A 265 7.79 3.17 7.10
CA LEU A 265 9.19 3.36 6.74
C LEU A 265 10.00 2.16 7.23
N ARG A 266 10.10 1.12 6.40
CA ARG A 266 10.79 -0.13 6.76
C ARG A 266 12.25 -0.12 6.32
N TYR A 267 13.14 -0.52 7.21
CA TYR A 267 14.57 -0.72 6.93
C TYR A 267 15.05 -2.00 7.60
N ASN A 268 15.66 -2.91 6.83
CA ASN A 268 16.11 -4.24 7.29
C ASN A 268 15.04 -5.05 8.04
N GLY A 269 13.79 -4.99 7.57
CA GLY A 269 12.67 -5.73 8.17
C GLY A 269 12.07 -5.09 9.42
N GLU A 270 12.59 -3.94 9.87
CA GLU A 270 12.05 -3.18 11.00
C GLU A 270 11.38 -1.90 10.54
N THR A 271 10.20 -1.60 11.09
CA THR A 271 9.55 -0.29 10.92
C THR A 271 10.32 0.76 11.74
N LYS A 272 10.69 1.88 11.12
CA LYS A 272 11.39 3.02 11.77
C LYS A 272 10.48 4.23 11.97
N GLY A 273 9.28 4.19 11.41
CA GLY A 273 8.35 5.29 11.40
C GLY A 273 7.32 5.11 10.30
N TYR A 274 6.62 6.19 10.00
CA TYR A 274 5.56 6.23 9.01
C TYR A 274 5.56 7.55 8.26
N ILE A 275 5.18 7.51 6.99
CA ILE A 275 4.79 8.69 6.23
C ILE A 275 3.32 8.56 5.86
N TRP A 276 2.58 9.66 5.92
CA TRP A 276 1.21 9.67 5.43
C TRP A 276 0.84 10.97 4.74
N VAL A 277 -0.11 10.84 3.82
CA VAL A 277 -0.66 11.92 3.00
C VAL A 277 -2.17 11.96 3.23
N THR A 278 -2.73 13.14 3.50
CA THR A 278 -4.17 13.30 3.72
C THR A 278 -4.82 14.22 2.69
N ASP A 279 -6.10 13.95 2.42
CA ASP A 279 -6.99 14.75 1.57
C ASP A 279 -6.35 15.11 0.23
N PHE A 280 -6.12 14.06 -0.56
CA PHE A 280 -5.59 14.12 -1.91
C PHE A 280 -6.71 13.94 -2.95
N ASP A 281 -6.40 14.26 -4.20
CA ASP A 281 -7.32 14.10 -5.33
C ASP A 281 -7.41 12.63 -5.79
N ASP A 282 -8.61 12.15 -6.10
CA ASP A 282 -8.88 10.76 -6.48
C ASP A 282 -8.14 10.38 -7.78
N GLU A 283 -7.97 11.33 -8.70
CA GLU A 283 -7.25 11.12 -9.95
C GLU A 283 -5.76 10.81 -9.73
N ASN A 284 -5.20 11.20 -8.59
CA ASN A 284 -3.77 11.05 -8.30
C ASN A 284 -3.42 9.77 -7.55
N THR A 285 -4.41 8.96 -7.16
CA THR A 285 -4.23 7.76 -6.33
C THR A 285 -3.09 6.84 -6.79
N ILE A 286 -2.95 6.62 -8.09
CA ILE A 286 -1.88 5.79 -8.70
C ILE A 286 -0.51 6.46 -8.51
N THR A 287 -0.41 7.73 -8.92
CA THR A 287 0.81 8.53 -8.84
C THR A 287 1.30 8.64 -7.40
N ILE A 288 0.37 8.80 -6.45
CA ILE A 288 0.64 8.86 -5.01
C ILE A 288 1.24 7.53 -4.56
N ARG A 289 0.59 6.40 -4.88
CA ARG A 289 1.09 5.07 -4.50
C ARG A 289 2.49 4.84 -5.04
N GLU A 290 2.68 4.96 -6.36
CA GLU A 290 3.96 4.67 -7.01
C GLU A 290 5.09 5.61 -6.53
N THR A 291 4.78 6.89 -6.30
CA THR A 291 5.75 7.84 -5.74
C THR A 291 6.13 7.44 -4.32
N LEU A 292 5.14 7.22 -3.44
CA LEU A 292 5.40 6.92 -2.03
C LEU A 292 6.11 5.58 -1.88
N GLU A 293 5.70 4.56 -2.62
CA GLU A 293 6.30 3.23 -2.61
C GLU A 293 7.81 3.28 -2.89
N LEU A 294 8.24 4.08 -3.87
CA LEU A 294 9.66 4.24 -4.18
C LEU A 294 10.39 5.20 -3.24
N THR A 295 9.78 6.35 -2.93
CA THR A 295 10.44 7.37 -2.10
C THR A 295 10.60 6.92 -0.65
N THR A 296 9.64 6.18 -0.10
CA THR A 296 9.70 5.65 1.28
C THR A 296 10.87 4.74 1.52
N TYR A 297 11.23 3.89 0.55
CA TYR A 297 12.41 3.03 0.64
C TYR A 297 13.69 3.85 0.83
N PHE A 298 13.88 4.90 0.01
CA PHE A 298 15.05 5.77 0.12
C PHE A 298 15.04 6.62 1.39
N ILE A 299 13.88 7.15 1.77
CA ILE A 299 13.69 7.91 3.01
C ILE A 299 14.03 7.04 4.23
N ALA A 300 13.53 5.80 4.29
CA ALA A 300 13.82 4.87 5.37
C ALA A 300 15.31 4.54 5.47
N SER A 301 15.98 4.33 4.33
CA SER A 301 17.43 4.11 4.31
C SER A 301 18.22 5.33 4.80
N GLU A 302 17.83 6.53 4.42
CA GLU A 302 18.55 7.74 4.85
C GLU A 302 18.32 8.05 6.32
N ILE A 303 17.10 7.84 6.84
CA ILE A 303 16.78 7.92 8.27
C ILE A 303 17.65 6.96 9.07
N ALA A 304 17.77 5.70 8.62
CA ALA A 304 18.59 4.70 9.29
C ALA A 304 20.08 5.12 9.32
N ASN A 305 20.59 5.64 8.20
CA ASN A 305 21.96 6.18 8.13
C ASN A 305 22.15 7.35 9.10
N TYR A 306 21.22 8.31 9.11
CA TYR A 306 21.26 9.47 10.00
C TYR A 306 21.26 9.05 11.48
N GLN A 307 20.38 8.13 11.86
CA GLN A 307 20.31 7.59 13.22
C GLN A 307 21.61 6.87 13.61
N MET A 308 22.19 6.09 12.71
CA MET A 308 23.46 5.38 12.94
C MET A 308 24.63 6.37 13.13
N VAL A 309 24.74 7.40 12.29
CA VAL A 309 25.78 8.43 12.42
C VAL A 309 25.63 9.18 13.74
N LYS A 310 24.41 9.57 14.11
CA LYS A 310 24.13 10.25 15.39
C LYS A 310 24.52 9.38 16.59
N GLN A 311 24.24 8.08 16.55
CA GLN A 311 24.67 7.15 17.60
C GLN A 311 26.19 7.04 17.69
N LEU A 312 26.89 6.97 16.56
CA LEU A 312 28.36 6.94 16.54
C LEU A 312 28.98 8.23 17.07
N GLU A 313 28.42 9.40 16.75
CA GLU A 313 28.85 10.69 17.29
C GLU A 313 28.71 10.74 18.82
N ILE A 314 27.60 10.25 19.35
CA ILE A 314 27.37 10.14 20.81
C ILE A 314 28.41 9.20 21.44
N LEU A 315 28.59 7.99 20.87
CA LEU A 315 29.52 6.99 21.40
C LEU A 315 31.00 7.39 21.31
N SER A 316 31.37 8.16 20.29
CA SER A 316 32.75 8.68 20.10
C SER A 316 33.05 9.93 20.92
N SER A 317 32.01 10.57 21.47
CA SER A 317 32.12 11.72 22.37
C SER A 317 32.17 11.32 23.86
N ILE A 318 32.07 10.03 24.17
CA ILE A 318 32.21 9.42 25.51
C ILE A 318 33.61 8.82 25.65
#